data_AF-A0A2I0WWM6-F1
#
_entry.id   AF-A0A2I0WWM6-F1
#
_cell.length_a   1.000
_cell.length_b   1.000
_cell.length_c   1.000
_cell.angle_alpha   90.00
_cell.angle_beta   90.00
_cell.angle_gamma   90.00
#
_symmetry.space_group_name_H-M   'P 1'
#
loop_
_entity.id
_entity.type
_entity.pdbx_description
1 polymer ?
#
loop_
_entity_poly.entity_id
_entity_poly.type
_entity_poly.pdbx_seq_one_letter_code
_entity_poly.pdbx_strand_id
1 'polypeptide(L)'
;MAGKLILIRTVLLSIPLFYCSFSLIPKSTLKELDKFSRDFIWNKHDGKAGLHYVSWRNLCKPVKYGGRGLRSCLDVVGPLRANVAWKVNQDTNSLLFKFLNQKYGSLGEIMVLVEDPHQHVKLYKMERKL
;
A
#
# COMPACT_ATOMS: atom_id res chain seq x y z
N MET A 1 -19.74 -0.30 -16.47
CA MET A 1 -18.71 -1.02 -15.68
C MET A 1 -17.29 -0.70 -16.12
N ALA A 2 -16.94 -0.82 -17.42
CA ALA A 2 -15.57 -0.62 -17.91
C ALA A 2 -14.95 0.75 -17.55
N GLY A 3 -15.70 1.84 -17.73
CA GLY A 3 -15.22 3.18 -17.36
C GLY A 3 -14.89 3.34 -15.87
N LYS A 4 -15.75 2.81 -14.98
CA LYS A 4 -15.50 2.82 -13.52
C LYS A 4 -14.25 2.05 -13.13
N LEU A 5 -14.03 0.89 -13.77
CA LEU A 5 -12.83 0.06 -13.57
C LEU A 5 -11.55 0.79 -13.99
N ILE A 6 -11.59 1.50 -15.13
CA ILE A 6 -10.45 2.32 -15.60
C ILE A 6 -10.18 3.44 -14.60
N LEU A 7 -11.20 4.18 -14.18
CA LEU A 7 -11.04 5.29 -13.23
C LEU A 7 -10.45 4.82 -11.89
N ILE A 8 -10.91 3.69 -11.36
CA ILE A 8 -10.32 3.12 -10.16
C ILE A 8 -8.84 2.81 -10.36
N ARG A 9 -8.51 2.18 -11.49
CA ARG A 9 -7.15 1.75 -11.77
C ARG A 9 -6.18 2.91 -11.97
N THR A 10 -6.60 3.95 -12.70
CA THR A 10 -5.75 5.07 -13.08
C THR A 10 -5.70 6.18 -12.03
N VAL A 11 -6.78 6.36 -11.25
CA VAL A 11 -6.89 7.45 -10.27
C VAL A 11 -6.93 6.93 -8.83
N LEU A 12 -7.97 6.18 -8.44
CA LEU A 12 -8.17 5.82 -7.02
C LEU A 12 -7.07 4.93 -6.45
N LEU A 13 -6.54 3.99 -7.24
CA LEU A 13 -5.51 3.06 -6.79
C LEU A 13 -4.08 3.58 -7.05
N SER A 14 -3.87 4.55 -7.95
CA SER A 14 -2.55 5.09 -8.25
C SER A 14 -2.03 6.02 -7.14
N ILE A 15 -2.93 6.84 -6.58
CA ILE A 15 -2.65 7.73 -5.45
C ILE A 15 -2.11 6.97 -4.22
N PRO A 16 -2.81 5.97 -3.65
CA PRO A 16 -2.31 5.24 -2.50
C PRO A 16 -1.05 4.44 -2.83
N LEU A 17 -0.91 3.91 -4.05
CA LEU A 17 0.33 3.24 -4.50
C LEU A 17 1.53 4.20 -4.37
N PHE A 18 1.37 5.45 -4.79
CA PHE A 18 2.39 6.48 -4.63
C PHE A 18 2.67 6.74 -3.15
N TYR A 19 1.65 7.04 -2.33
CA TYR A 19 1.83 7.32 -0.91
C TYR A 19 2.41 6.14 -0.11
N CYS A 20 2.04 4.90 -0.42
CA CYS A 20 2.54 3.70 0.26
C CYS A 20 4.04 3.47 0.03
N SER A 21 4.61 4.07 -1.03
CA SER A 21 6.03 3.93 -1.36
C SER A 21 6.94 4.73 -0.41
N PHE A 22 6.43 5.82 0.19
CA PHE A 22 7.22 6.69 1.08
C PHE A 22 6.59 6.92 2.47
N SER A 23 5.34 6.50 2.69
CA SER A 23 4.62 6.73 3.94
C SER A 23 4.11 5.44 4.60
N LEU A 24 4.10 5.48 5.93
CA LEU A 24 3.51 4.46 6.80
C LEU A 24 1.99 4.66 6.88
N ILE A 25 1.27 4.15 5.89
CA ILE A 25 -0.20 4.15 5.91
C ILE A 25 -0.70 2.96 6.76
N PRO A 26 -1.59 3.18 7.75
CA PRO A 26 -2.21 2.10 8.51
C PRO A 26 -2.99 1.13 7.63
N LYS A 27 -2.96 -0.17 7.97
CA LYS A 27 -3.71 -1.21 7.26
C LYS A 27 -5.22 -0.95 7.24
N SER A 28 -5.76 -0.26 8.25
CA SER A 28 -7.18 0.16 8.30
C SER A 28 -7.55 1.12 7.18
N THR A 29 -6.74 2.16 6.94
CA THR A 29 -6.95 3.13 5.86
C THR A 29 -6.90 2.47 4.49
N LEU A 30 -5.99 1.52 4.29
CA LEU A 30 -5.89 0.76 3.04
C LEU A 30 -7.13 -0.14 2.82
N LYS A 31 -7.67 -0.74 3.89
CA LYS A 31 -8.93 -1.51 3.86
C LYS A 31 -10.12 -0.62 3.49
N GLU A 32 -10.17 0.60 4.03
CA GLU A 32 -11.21 1.57 3.70
C GLU A 32 -11.12 2.00 2.23
N LEU A 33 -9.91 2.18 1.70
CA LEU A 33 -9.73 2.55 0.29
C LEU A 33 -10.17 1.44 -0.68
N ASP A 34 -9.86 0.18 -0.34
CA ASP A 34 -10.38 -0.98 -1.06
C ASP A 34 -11.91 -1.07 -0.95
N LYS A 35 -12.49 -0.68 0.19
CA LYS A 35 -13.95 -0.57 0.37
C LYS A 35 -14.54 0.52 -0.52
N PHE A 36 -14.00 1.73 -0.52
CA PHE A 36 -14.46 2.82 -1.39
C PHE A 36 -14.36 2.45 -2.88
N SER A 37 -13.27 1.79 -3.27
CA SER A 37 -13.09 1.33 -4.65
C SER A 37 -14.16 0.30 -5.01
N ARG A 38 -14.43 -0.67 -4.14
CA ARG A 38 -15.50 -1.65 -4.35
C ARG A 38 -16.87 -0.98 -4.42
N ASP A 39 -17.17 -0.08 -3.49
CA ASP A 39 -18.44 0.63 -3.41
C ASP A 39 -18.65 1.50 -4.65
N PHE A 40 -17.61 2.16 -5.16
CA PHE A 40 -17.67 2.92 -6.41
C PHE A 40 -18.04 2.05 -7.62
N ILE A 41 -17.51 0.82 -7.73
CA ILE A 41 -17.86 -0.10 -8.82
C ILE A 41 -19.35 -0.43 -8.78
N TRP A 42 -19.82 -0.89 -7.61
CA TRP A 42 -21.12 -1.56 -7.49
C TRP A 42 -22.27 -0.61 -7.16
N ASN A 43 -22.02 0.52 -6.51
CA ASN A 43 -23.08 1.48 -6.19
C ASN A 43 -23.66 2.12 -7.46
N LYS A 44 -24.95 2.39 -7.38
CA LYS A 44 -25.69 3.06 -8.44
C LYS A 44 -25.38 4.56 -8.43
N HIS A 45 -25.68 5.25 -9.53
CA HIS A 45 -25.39 6.67 -9.69
C HIS A 45 -26.17 7.55 -8.70
N ASP A 46 -27.33 7.09 -8.26
CA ASP A 46 -28.21 7.70 -7.25
C ASP A 46 -27.73 7.46 -5.80
N GLY A 47 -26.48 7.02 -5.60
CA GLY A 47 -25.89 6.80 -4.28
C GLY A 47 -26.43 5.57 -3.53
N LYS A 48 -27.41 4.87 -4.10
CA LYS A 48 -27.97 3.64 -3.53
C LYS A 48 -26.99 2.48 -3.67
N ALA A 49 -26.95 1.64 -2.63
CA ALA A 49 -26.19 0.40 -2.64
C ALA A 49 -26.63 -0.47 -3.83
N GLY A 50 -25.66 -0.89 -4.64
CA GLY A 50 -25.90 -1.84 -5.73
C GLY A 50 -25.48 -3.25 -5.36
N LEU A 51 -25.86 -4.22 -6.19
CA LEU A 51 -25.51 -5.62 -5.98
C LEU A 51 -24.04 -5.87 -6.35
N HIS A 52 -23.28 -6.52 -5.45
CA HIS A 52 -21.89 -6.89 -5.67
C HIS A 52 -21.82 -8.23 -6.42
N TYR A 53 -21.69 -8.18 -7.75
CA TYR A 53 -21.70 -9.41 -8.58
C TYR A 53 -20.40 -10.22 -8.51
N VAL A 54 -19.27 -9.56 -8.23
CA VAL A 54 -17.95 -10.22 -8.17
C VAL A 54 -17.20 -9.75 -6.92
N SER A 55 -16.60 -10.70 -6.20
CA SER A 55 -15.81 -10.40 -5.01
C SER A 55 -14.61 -9.51 -5.35
N TRP A 56 -14.23 -8.62 -4.42
CA TRP A 56 -13.05 -7.75 -4.58
C TRP A 56 -11.79 -8.56 -4.87
N ARG A 57 -11.62 -9.68 -4.17
CA ARG A 57 -10.49 -10.60 -4.38
C ARG A 57 -10.43 -11.13 -5.82
N ASN A 58 -11.56 -11.47 -6.42
CA ASN A 58 -11.60 -11.91 -7.82
C ASN A 58 -11.30 -10.76 -8.80
N LEU A 59 -11.75 -9.53 -8.50
CA LEU A 59 -11.41 -8.37 -9.30
C LEU A 59 -9.91 -8.05 -9.26
N CYS A 60 -9.26 -8.23 -8.11
CA CYS A 60 -7.83 -7.98 -7.90
C CYS A 60 -6.91 -9.06 -8.49
N LYS A 61 -7.45 -10.21 -8.92
CA LYS A 61 -6.62 -11.23 -9.58
C LYS A 61 -6.03 -10.67 -10.88
N PRO A 62 -4.79 -11.07 -11.22
CA PRO A 62 -4.23 -10.84 -12.55
C PRO A 62 -5.18 -11.32 -13.65
N VAL A 63 -5.14 -10.64 -14.80
CA VAL A 63 -5.99 -10.99 -15.97
C VAL A 63 -5.76 -12.43 -16.41
N LYS A 64 -4.50 -12.90 -16.35
CA LYS A 64 -4.13 -14.31 -16.62
C LYS A 64 -4.82 -15.35 -15.74
N TYR A 65 -5.35 -14.96 -14.58
CA TYR A 65 -6.08 -15.83 -13.66
C TYR A 65 -7.58 -15.50 -13.61
N GLY A 66 -8.13 -14.92 -14.68
CA GLY A 66 -9.56 -14.61 -14.81
C GLY A 66 -10.03 -13.38 -14.01
N GLY A 67 -9.10 -12.59 -13.46
CA GLY A 67 -9.43 -11.34 -12.77
C GLY A 67 -9.49 -10.12 -13.68
N ARG A 68 -9.71 -8.94 -13.09
CA ARG A 68 -9.72 -7.65 -13.81
C ARG A 68 -8.42 -6.86 -13.67
N GLY A 69 -7.41 -7.45 -13.01
CA GLY A 69 -6.09 -6.84 -12.83
C GLY A 69 -6.10 -5.56 -12.00
N LEU A 70 -7.12 -5.36 -11.16
CA LEU A 70 -7.05 -4.36 -10.11
C LEU A 70 -5.98 -4.78 -9.10
N ARG A 71 -5.40 -3.82 -8.39
CA ARG A 71 -4.40 -4.10 -7.36
C ARG A 71 -4.98 -3.66 -6.03
N SER A 72 -5.20 -4.60 -5.10
CA SER A 72 -5.60 -4.25 -3.74
C SER A 72 -4.48 -3.43 -3.11
N CYS A 73 -4.85 -2.35 -2.41
CA CYS A 73 -3.87 -1.51 -1.72
C CYS A 73 -3.09 -2.31 -0.66
N LEU A 74 -3.71 -3.30 -0.03
CA LEU A 74 -3.05 -4.14 0.97
C LEU A 74 -1.97 -5.04 0.37
N ASP A 75 -2.25 -5.62 -0.79
CA ASP A 75 -1.36 -6.59 -1.43
C ASP A 75 -0.10 -5.93 -2.03
N VAL A 76 -0.20 -4.64 -2.38
CA VAL A 76 0.91 -3.92 -3.04
C VAL A 76 1.85 -3.20 -2.08
N VAL A 77 1.43 -2.89 -0.84
CA VAL A 77 2.26 -2.12 0.10
C VAL A 77 3.55 -2.86 0.46
N GLY A 78 3.47 -4.15 0.80
CA GLY A 78 4.64 -4.94 1.17
C GLY A 78 5.68 -5.00 0.03
N PRO A 79 5.32 -5.50 -1.16
CA PRO A 79 6.23 -5.55 -2.30
C PRO A 79 6.78 -4.18 -2.72
N LEU A 80 5.98 -3.12 -2.67
CA LEU A 80 6.45 -1.77 -2.99
C LEU A 80 7.52 -1.28 -2.02
N ARG A 81 7.28 -1.43 -0.71
CA ARG A 81 8.24 -1.02 0.31
C ARG A 81 9.51 -1.86 0.24
N ALA A 82 9.40 -3.17 0.01
CA ALA A 82 10.54 -4.03 -0.21
C ALA A 82 11.37 -3.58 -1.43
N ASN A 83 10.71 -3.17 -2.53
CA ASN A 83 11.39 -2.64 -3.71
C ASN A 83 12.10 -1.30 -3.41
N VAL A 84 11.47 -0.41 -2.64
CA VAL A 84 12.12 0.85 -2.21
C VAL A 84 13.34 0.56 -1.32
N ALA A 85 13.20 -0.33 -0.33
CA ALA A 85 14.31 -0.73 0.53
C ALA A 85 15.46 -1.36 -0.25
N TRP A 86 15.14 -2.25 -1.21
CA TRP A 86 16.13 -2.85 -2.11
C TRP A 86 16.87 -1.81 -2.94
N LYS A 87 16.18 -0.78 -3.45
CA LYS A 87 16.82 0.32 -4.20
C LYS A 87 17.72 1.17 -3.32
N VAL A 88 17.29 1.47 -2.10
CA VAL A 88 18.10 2.23 -1.12
C VAL A 88 19.36 1.45 -0.74
N ASN A 89 19.27 0.12 -0.60
CA ASN A 89 20.42 -0.73 -0.29
C ASN A 89 21.44 -0.83 -1.43
N GLN A 90 21.01 -0.71 -2.69
CA GLN A 90 21.91 -0.74 -3.84
C GLN A 90 22.73 0.54 -4.00
N ASP A 91 22.19 1.69 -3.59
CA ASP A 91 22.87 2.98 -3.74
C ASP A 91 22.99 3.72 -2.41
N THR A 92 24.09 3.41 -1.71
CA THR A 92 24.50 4.06 -0.45
C THR A 92 24.95 5.51 -0.64
N ASN A 93 25.14 5.98 -1.88
CA ASN A 93 25.48 7.36 -2.19
C ASN A 93 24.26 8.22 -2.50
N SER A 94 23.07 7.61 -2.67
CA SER A 94 21.84 8.34 -2.94
C SER A 94 21.49 9.31 -1.81
N LEU A 95 20.89 10.46 -2.18
CA LEU A 95 20.38 11.43 -1.20
C LEU A 95 19.35 10.79 -0.26
N LEU A 96 18.54 9.86 -0.77
CA LEU A 96 17.54 9.14 0.01
C LEU A 96 18.20 8.27 1.08
N PHE A 97 19.26 7.53 0.73
CA PHE A 97 20.02 6.73 1.70
C PHE A 97 20.64 7.62 2.79
N LYS A 98 21.31 8.71 2.40
CA LYS A 98 21.94 9.65 3.34
C LYS A 98 20.92 10.26 4.31
N PHE A 99 19.79 10.72 3.78
CA PHE A 99 18.70 11.30 4.59
C PHE A 99 18.09 10.27 5.55
N LEU A 100 17.78 9.07 5.06
CA LEU A 100 17.18 8.02 5.89
C LEU A 100 18.16 7.55 6.99
N ASN A 101 19.43 7.35 6.65
CA ASN A 101 20.46 6.95 7.61
C ASN A 101 20.69 8.03 8.68
N GLN A 102 20.64 9.32 8.31
CA GLN A 102 20.75 10.42 9.28
C GLN A 102 19.53 10.51 10.20
N LYS A 103 18.31 10.26 9.68
CA LYS A 103 17.07 10.42 10.43
C LYS A 103 16.70 9.20 11.29
N TYR A 104 16.98 8.00 10.80
CA TYR A 104 16.51 6.74 11.37
C TYR A 104 17.63 5.79 11.81
N GLY A 105 18.91 6.15 11.65
CA GLY A 105 20.02 5.30 12.07
C GLY A 105 20.30 4.16 11.09
N SER A 106 20.68 3.00 11.62
CA SER A 106 21.21 1.88 10.85
C SER A 106 20.16 1.25 9.92
N LEU A 107 20.60 0.75 8.77
CA LEU A 107 19.74 0.19 7.72
C LEU A 107 18.79 -0.93 8.21
N GLY A 108 19.20 -1.67 9.25
CA GLY A 108 18.38 -2.71 9.87
C GLY A 108 17.08 -2.17 10.48
N GLU A 109 17.13 -0.98 11.10
CA GLU A 109 15.97 -0.33 11.73
C GLU A 109 15.00 0.22 10.67
N ILE A 110 15.55 0.72 9.56
CA ILE A 110 14.79 1.18 8.39
C ILE A 110 14.04 0.01 7.74
N MET A 111 14.64 -1.18 7.70
CA MET A 111 14.01 -2.38 7.13
C MET A 111 12.89 -2.95 8.03
N VAL A 112 13.00 -2.81 9.36
CA VAL A 112 11.91 -3.22 10.30
C VAL A 112 10.64 -2.38 10.07
N LEU A 113 10.76 -1.13 9.64
CA LEU A 113 9.61 -0.28 9.27
C LEU A 113 8.87 -0.78 8.02
N VAL A 114 9.51 -1.61 7.19
CA VAL A 114 8.93 -2.14 5.94
C VAL A 114 7.92 -3.26 6.21
N GLU A 115 8.17 -4.11 7.21
CA GLU A 115 7.32 -5.28 7.51
C GLU A 115 6.18 -4.98 8.51
N ASP A 116 6.40 -4.20 9.57
CA ASP A 116 5.34 -3.94 10.55
C ASP A 116 5.46 -2.61 11.34
N PRO A 117 4.56 -1.62 11.16
CA PRO A 117 4.60 -0.35 11.90
C PRO A 117 4.38 -0.49 13.41
N HIS A 118 3.85 -1.60 13.90
CA HIS A 118 3.62 -1.81 15.34
C HIS A 118 4.87 -2.31 16.11
N GLN A 119 5.93 -2.75 15.41
CA GLN A 119 7.15 -3.20 16.10
C GLN A 119 8.07 -2.04 16.52
N HIS A 120 8.05 -0.91 15.81
CA HIS A 120 8.92 0.23 16.12
C HIS A 120 8.63 0.87 17.48
N VAL A 121 7.37 0.89 17.93
CA VAL A 121 6.98 1.40 19.25
C VAL A 121 7.49 0.50 20.39
N LYS A 122 7.73 -0.79 20.12
CA LYS A 122 8.27 -1.73 21.11
C LYS A 122 9.79 -1.59 21.25
N LEU A 123 10.51 -1.41 20.15
CA LEU A 123 11.97 -1.21 20.15
C LEU A 123 12.35 0.09 20.88
N TYR A 124 11.69 1.21 20.55
CA TYR A 124 11.90 2.51 21.23
C TYR A 124 11.53 2.51 22.72
N LYS A 125 10.67 1.57 23.17
CA LYS A 125 10.32 1.40 24.59
C LYS A 125 11.28 0.47 25.34
N MET A 126 12.01 -0.40 24.65
CA MET A 126 13.03 -1.26 25.24
C MET A 126 14.36 -0.53 25.40
N GLU A 127 14.78 0.27 24.42
CA GLU A 127 16.05 1.01 24.48
C GLU A 127 16.06 2.18 25.47
N ARG A 128 14.90 2.72 25.86
CA ARG A 128 14.78 3.74 26.93
C ARG A 128 14.63 3.16 28.34
N LYS A 129 14.62 1.83 28.48
CA LYS A 129 14.54 1.13 29.79
C LYS A 129 15.85 0.45 30.19
N LEU A 130 16.92 0.65 29.42
CA LEU A 130 18.30 0.37 29.77
C LEU A 130 19.03 1.71 29.97
#